data_AF-A0A0M9DZT6-F1
#
_entry.id   AF-A0A0M9DZT6-F1
#
_cell.length_a   1.000
_cell.length_b   1.000
_cell.length_c   1.000
_cell.angle_alpha   90.00
_cell.angle_beta   90.00
_cell.angle_gamma   90.00
#
_symmetry.space_group_name_H-M   'P 1'
#
loop_
_entity.id
_entity.type
_entity.pdbx_description
1 polymer ?
#
loop_
_entity_poly.entity_id
_entity_poly.type
_entity_poly.pdbx_seq_one_letter_code
_entity_poly.pdbx_strand_id
1 'polypeptide(L)'
;MIVSEWDNNLRIFASLAMKETSQAQVIRKLSSYKRNNPTLKALIEFDKIIMSLYILEYIDDPDMRSNVHRTLNRGEALHQLISAIRKVSDKKLPGKNEIEMEIYNECTRLIANCIIYYNAVLLSNLYDAYNKQGQQDHCNLIKRLSPVAWQHINLIGKYEFCRNQISLNIQDVIDGALLNSKINFASQML
;
A
#
# COMPACT_ATOMS: atom_id res chain seq x y z
N MET A 1 14.33 -5.36 -35.42
CA MET A 1 12.95 -4.93 -35.09
C MET A 1 12.93 -3.74 -34.12
N ILE A 2 13.67 -3.78 -33.00
CA ILE A 2 13.76 -2.60 -32.11
C ILE A 2 14.45 -1.43 -32.83
N VAL A 3 15.65 -1.65 -33.39
CA VAL A 3 16.44 -0.61 -34.08
C VAL A 3 15.64 0.05 -35.23
N SER A 4 14.88 -0.73 -35.99
CA SER A 4 14.08 -0.23 -37.11
C SER A 4 12.91 0.67 -36.72
N GLU A 5 12.42 0.53 -35.47
CA GLU A 5 11.29 1.31 -34.94
C GLU A 5 11.71 2.26 -33.81
N TRP A 6 13.02 2.41 -33.59
CA TRP A 6 13.56 3.15 -32.45
C TRP A 6 13.15 4.62 -32.47
N ASP A 7 13.19 5.26 -33.64
CA ASP A 7 12.75 6.65 -33.80
C ASP A 7 11.26 6.84 -33.47
N ASN A 8 10.43 5.86 -33.81
CA ASN A 8 9.00 5.90 -33.46
C ASN A 8 8.79 5.74 -31.95
N ASN A 9 9.54 4.86 -31.30
CA ASN A 9 9.51 4.70 -29.85
C ASN A 9 9.98 5.98 -29.13
N LEU A 10 11.08 6.58 -29.59
CA LEU A 10 11.59 7.85 -29.05
C LEU A 10 10.56 8.98 -29.19
N ARG A 11 9.87 9.07 -30.33
CA ARG A 11 8.77 10.05 -30.51
C ARG A 11 7.65 9.81 -29.52
N ILE A 12 7.24 8.56 -29.30
CA ILE A 12 6.22 8.22 -28.29
C ILE A 12 6.68 8.64 -26.89
N PHE A 13 7.93 8.33 -26.52
CA PHE A 13 8.48 8.72 -25.21
C PHE A 13 8.57 10.23 -25.06
N ALA A 14 9.01 10.96 -26.09
CA ALA A 14 9.08 12.41 -26.08
C ALA A 14 7.69 13.04 -25.93
N SER A 15 6.69 12.59 -26.69
CA SER A 15 5.32 13.11 -26.56
C SER A 15 4.69 12.81 -25.19
N LEU A 16 5.00 11.65 -24.59
CA LEU A 16 4.57 11.35 -23.22
C LEU A 16 5.29 12.24 -22.19
N ALA A 17 6.60 12.42 -22.33
CA ALA A 17 7.40 13.27 -21.43
C ALA A 17 6.98 14.74 -21.49
N MET A 18 6.65 15.24 -22.69
CA MET A 18 6.12 16.59 -22.92
C MET A 18 4.64 16.72 -22.55
N LYS A 19 3.98 15.63 -22.13
CA LYS A 19 2.54 15.58 -21.79
C LYS A 19 1.62 16.02 -22.93
N GLU A 20 2.07 15.91 -24.18
CA GLU A 20 1.27 16.21 -25.38
C GLU A 20 0.23 15.12 -25.66
N THR A 21 0.44 13.92 -25.11
CA THR A 21 -0.50 12.80 -25.20
C THR A 21 -0.54 12.00 -23.90
N SER A 22 -1.66 11.32 -23.64
CA SER A 22 -1.78 10.41 -22.50
C SER A 22 -1.39 8.98 -22.88
N GLN A 23 -0.93 8.22 -21.88
CA GLN A 23 -0.65 6.79 -22.05
C GLN A 23 -1.86 6.02 -22.61
N ALA A 24 -3.07 6.36 -22.15
CA ALA A 24 -4.30 5.74 -22.63
C ALA A 24 -4.55 6.00 -24.13
N GLN A 25 -4.23 7.20 -24.63
CA GLN A 25 -4.33 7.52 -26.06
C GLN A 25 -3.29 6.76 -26.87
N VAL A 26 -2.05 6.70 -26.39
CA VAL A 26 -0.96 5.93 -27.03
C VAL A 26 -1.33 4.45 -27.14
N ILE A 27 -1.74 3.82 -26.03
CA ILE A 27 -2.15 2.41 -26.03
C ILE A 27 -3.32 2.19 -26.98
N ARG A 28 -4.35 3.04 -26.92
CA ARG A 28 -5.52 2.92 -27.81
C ARG A 28 -5.11 3.01 -29.28
N LYS A 29 -4.20 3.93 -29.63
CA LYS A 29 -3.69 4.12 -30.99
C LYS A 29 -2.80 2.97 -31.45
N LEU A 30 -1.95 2.43 -30.58
CA LEU A 30 -1.07 1.30 -30.93
C LEU A 30 -1.87 0.01 -31.10
N SER A 31 -2.91 -0.18 -30.28
CA SER A 31 -3.78 -1.37 -30.28
C SER A 31 -4.93 -1.32 -31.29
N SER A 32 -5.24 -0.16 -31.88
CA SER A 32 -6.31 -0.03 -32.89
C SER A 32 -5.90 -0.53 -34.27
N TYR A 33 -4.60 -0.58 -34.58
CA TYR A 33 -4.11 -1.18 -35.82
C TYR A 33 -4.26 -2.71 -35.76
N LYS A 34 -4.60 -3.35 -36.90
CA LYS A 34 -4.67 -4.82 -37.04
C LYS A 34 -3.47 -5.47 -36.34
N ARG A 35 -3.69 -6.67 -35.77
CA ARG A 35 -2.83 -7.58 -34.94
C ARG A 35 -1.29 -7.56 -35.07
N ASN A 36 -0.69 -6.80 -35.97
CA ASN A 36 0.72 -6.77 -36.31
C ASN A 36 1.28 -5.34 -36.40
N ASN A 37 1.13 -4.53 -35.35
CA ASN A 37 1.77 -3.21 -35.27
C ASN A 37 3.28 -3.36 -34.95
N PRO A 38 4.20 -3.01 -35.85
CA PRO A 38 5.65 -3.18 -35.65
C PRO A 38 6.20 -2.32 -34.51
N THR A 39 5.71 -1.08 -34.35
CA THR A 39 6.11 -0.19 -33.26
C THR A 39 5.69 -0.75 -31.90
N LEU A 40 4.46 -1.29 -31.80
CA LEU A 40 4.00 -1.95 -30.57
C LEU A 40 4.87 -3.18 -30.23
N LYS A 41 5.21 -3.99 -31.23
CA LYS A 41 6.11 -5.14 -31.04
C LYS A 41 7.51 -4.69 -30.60
N ALA A 42 8.05 -3.64 -31.22
CA ALA A 42 9.34 -3.08 -30.83
C ALA A 42 9.33 -2.54 -29.39
N LEU A 43 8.25 -1.90 -28.94
CA LEU A 43 8.07 -1.47 -27.55
C LEU A 43 8.05 -2.65 -26.59
N ILE A 44 7.31 -3.72 -26.90
CA ILE A 44 7.27 -4.93 -26.06
C ILE A 44 8.64 -5.59 -25.97
N GLU A 45 9.38 -5.72 -27.08
CA GLU A 45 10.73 -6.29 -27.03
C GLU A 45 11.72 -5.37 -26.29
N PHE A 46 11.57 -4.05 -26.39
CA PHE A 46 12.36 -3.11 -25.59
C PHE A 46 12.07 -3.26 -24.09
N ASP A 47 10.79 -3.34 -23.71
CA ASP A 47 10.36 -3.56 -22.32
C ASP A 47 10.96 -4.86 -21.74
N LYS A 48 10.99 -5.94 -22.53
CA LYS A 48 11.65 -7.20 -22.12
C LYS A 48 13.14 -7.04 -21.83
N ILE A 49 13.86 -6.20 -22.56
CA ILE A 49 15.29 -5.93 -22.29
C ILE A 49 15.43 -5.23 -20.93
N ILE A 50 14.63 -4.19 -20.67
CA ILE A 50 14.62 -3.48 -19.40
C ILE A 50 14.26 -4.43 -18.25
N MET A 51 13.23 -5.25 -18.43
CA MET A 51 12.81 -6.25 -17.44
C MET A 51 13.91 -7.29 -17.18
N SER A 52 14.64 -7.71 -18.21
CA SER A 52 15.76 -8.66 -18.06
C SER A 52 16.89 -8.05 -17.24
N LEU A 53 17.26 -6.79 -17.52
CA LEU A 53 18.26 -6.06 -16.73
C LEU A 53 17.82 -5.91 -15.27
N TYR A 54 16.57 -5.50 -15.05
CA TYR A 54 15.99 -5.40 -13.71
C TYR A 54 16.03 -6.72 -12.94
N ILE A 55 15.68 -7.84 -13.59
CA ILE A 55 15.72 -9.17 -12.96
C ILE A 55 17.16 -9.57 -12.60
N LEU A 56 18.12 -9.29 -13.48
CA LEU A 56 19.53 -9.57 -13.20
C LEU A 56 20.03 -8.77 -11.99
N GLU A 57 19.75 -7.46 -11.95
CA GLU A 57 20.07 -6.60 -10.80
C GLU A 57 19.38 -7.10 -9.52
N TYR A 58 18.11 -7.49 -9.59
CA TYR A 58 17.35 -8.01 -8.46
C TYR A 58 17.92 -9.32 -7.89
N ILE A 59 18.45 -10.18 -8.75
CA ILE A 59 19.09 -11.45 -8.34
C ILE A 59 20.46 -11.19 -7.70
N ASP A 60 21.22 -10.24 -8.21
CA ASP A 60 22.60 -9.95 -7.77
C ASP A 60 22.62 -9.10 -6.48
N ASP A 61 21.72 -8.12 -6.36
CA ASP A 61 21.68 -7.17 -5.23
C ASP A 61 20.69 -7.63 -4.12
N PRO A 62 21.18 -8.08 -2.95
CA PRO A 62 20.32 -8.44 -1.82
C PRO A 62 19.60 -7.24 -1.18
N ASP A 63 20.17 -6.04 -1.23
CA ASP A 63 19.55 -4.83 -0.68
C ASP A 63 18.37 -4.38 -1.55
N MET A 64 18.55 -4.37 -2.88
CA MET A 64 17.45 -4.15 -3.83
C MET A 64 16.30 -5.13 -3.58
N ARG A 65 16.61 -6.42 -3.44
CA ARG A 65 15.62 -7.47 -3.16
C ARG A 65 14.87 -7.25 -1.85
N SER A 66 15.61 -6.93 -0.79
CA SER A 66 15.05 -6.62 0.53
C SER A 66 14.10 -5.43 0.48
N ASN A 67 14.48 -4.38 -0.25
CA ASN A 67 13.65 -3.18 -0.42
C ASN A 67 12.37 -3.45 -1.22
N VAL A 68 12.46 -4.25 -2.28
CA VAL A 68 11.30 -4.70 -3.07
C VAL A 68 10.36 -5.54 -2.20
N HIS A 69 10.87 -6.56 -1.50
CA HIS A 69 10.05 -7.37 -0.58
C HIS A 69 9.39 -6.54 0.51
N ARG A 70 10.10 -5.59 1.11
CA ARG A 70 9.52 -4.69 2.11
C ARG A 70 8.35 -3.89 1.54
N THR A 71 8.45 -3.44 0.30
CA THR A 71 7.39 -2.70 -0.38
C THR A 71 6.20 -3.59 -0.71
N LEU A 72 6.44 -4.80 -1.22
CA LEU A 72 5.42 -5.80 -1.48
C LEU A 72 4.66 -6.19 -0.20
N ASN A 73 5.39 -6.50 0.88
CA ASN A 73 4.81 -6.86 2.17
C ASN A 73 3.88 -5.76 2.72
N ARG A 74 4.21 -4.48 2.51
CA ARG A 74 3.32 -3.36 2.89
C ARG A 74 2.03 -3.36 2.08
N GLY A 75 2.12 -3.59 0.77
CA GLY A 75 0.96 -3.70 -0.11
C GLY A 75 0.08 -4.90 0.26
N GLU A 76 0.68 -6.06 0.51
CA GLU A 76 -0.02 -7.26 0.96
C GLU A 76 -0.71 -7.05 2.31
N ALA A 77 -0.03 -6.44 3.29
CA ALA A 77 -0.62 -6.12 4.58
C ALA A 77 -1.84 -5.18 4.44
N LEU A 78 -1.76 -4.18 3.56
CA LEU A 78 -2.89 -3.31 3.25
C LEU A 78 -4.05 -4.08 2.61
N HIS A 79 -3.76 -4.97 1.66
CA HIS A 79 -4.77 -5.81 1.03
C HIS A 79 -5.42 -6.78 2.03
N GLN A 80 -4.65 -7.33 2.98
CA GLN A 80 -5.17 -8.16 4.06
C GLN A 80 -6.09 -7.36 4.99
N LEU A 81 -5.72 -6.14 5.35
CA LEU A 81 -6.57 -5.22 6.13
C LEU A 81 -7.89 -4.94 5.39
N ILE A 82 -7.81 -4.56 4.12
CA ILE A 82 -9.00 -4.32 3.28
C ILE A 82 -9.87 -5.58 3.23
N SER A 83 -9.28 -6.76 3.05
CA SER A 83 -9.99 -8.04 3.05
C SER A 83 -10.71 -8.28 4.39
N ALA A 84 -10.06 -7.99 5.52
CA ALA A 84 -10.65 -8.15 6.85
C ALA A 84 -11.85 -7.22 7.07
N ILE A 85 -11.72 -5.94 6.69
CA ILE A 85 -12.83 -4.96 6.77
C ILE A 85 -14.03 -5.45 5.94
N ARG A 86 -13.77 -5.91 4.71
CA ARG A 86 -14.83 -6.41 3.82
C ARG A 86 -15.53 -7.65 4.38
N LYS A 87 -14.80 -8.56 5.02
CA LYS A 87 -15.39 -9.78 5.63
C LYS A 87 -16.42 -9.47 6.71
N VAL A 88 -16.27 -8.36 7.44
CA VAL A 88 -17.20 -7.94 8.50
C VAL A 88 -18.49 -7.38 7.94
N SER A 89 -18.44 -6.73 6.78
CA SER A 89 -19.57 -6.01 6.17
C SER A 89 -20.67 -6.90 5.57
N ASP A 90 -20.74 -8.16 5.98
CA ASP A 90 -21.61 -9.21 5.43
C ASP A 90 -21.17 -9.69 4.02
N LYS A 91 -21.20 -11.01 3.77
CA LYS A 91 -20.63 -11.66 2.57
C LYS A 91 -21.36 -11.35 1.25
N LYS A 92 -22.23 -10.35 1.21
CA LYS A 92 -22.94 -9.95 0.01
C LYS A 92 -22.00 -9.08 -0.83
N LEU A 93 -21.89 -9.39 -2.12
CA LEU A 93 -21.17 -8.54 -3.08
C LEU A 93 -21.63 -7.09 -2.88
N PRO A 94 -20.70 -6.13 -2.75
CA PRO A 94 -21.06 -4.75 -2.49
C PRO A 94 -21.77 -4.19 -3.72
N GLY A 95 -23.08 -3.99 -3.62
CA GLY A 95 -23.88 -3.36 -4.65
C GLY A 95 -24.19 -4.23 -5.87
N LYS A 96 -25.27 -3.88 -6.57
CA LYS A 96 -25.63 -4.46 -7.87
C LYS A 96 -25.05 -3.65 -9.04
N ASN A 97 -24.62 -2.42 -8.78
CA ASN A 97 -24.18 -1.45 -9.77
C ASN A 97 -22.70 -1.05 -9.56
N GLU A 98 -22.02 -0.65 -10.64
CA GLU A 98 -20.60 -0.22 -10.63
C GLU A 98 -20.34 0.94 -9.66
N ILE A 99 -21.24 1.93 -9.61
CA ILE A 99 -21.14 3.08 -8.70
C ILE A 99 -21.21 2.64 -7.24
N GLU A 100 -22.07 1.68 -6.90
CA GLU A 100 -22.19 1.18 -5.53
C GLU A 100 -20.93 0.41 -5.10
N MET A 101 -20.34 -0.36 -6.03
CA MET A 101 -19.04 -1.02 -5.82
C MET A 101 -17.93 0.00 -5.58
N GLU A 102 -17.89 1.08 -6.36
CA GLU A 102 -16.90 2.15 -6.21
C GLU A 102 -17.03 2.85 -4.86
N ILE A 103 -18.24 3.28 -4.48
CA ILE A 103 -18.51 3.92 -3.18
C ILE A 103 -18.10 2.98 -2.05
N TYR A 104 -18.46 1.69 -2.13
CA TYR A 104 -18.07 0.72 -1.11
C TYR A 104 -16.55 0.55 -1.01
N ASN A 105 -15.86 0.52 -2.14
CA ASN A 105 -14.40 0.44 -2.18
C ASN A 105 -13.76 1.67 -1.53
N GLU A 106 -14.25 2.86 -1.83
CA GLU A 106 -13.74 4.09 -1.24
C GLU A 106 -14.04 4.17 0.27
N CYS A 107 -15.23 3.77 0.71
CA CYS A 107 -15.54 3.65 2.14
C CYS A 107 -14.61 2.65 2.85
N THR A 108 -14.33 1.50 2.23
CA THR A 108 -13.38 0.51 2.78
C THR A 108 -11.97 1.09 2.90
N ARG A 109 -11.51 1.82 1.88
CA ARG A 109 -10.21 2.51 1.90
C ARG A 109 -10.16 3.58 2.98
N LEU A 110 -11.24 4.33 3.17
CA LEU A 110 -11.35 5.33 4.23
C LEU A 110 -11.19 4.69 5.61
N ILE A 111 -11.91 3.59 5.89
CA ILE A 111 -11.79 2.87 7.17
C ILE A 111 -10.36 2.36 7.37
N ALA A 112 -9.75 1.76 6.34
CA ALA A 112 -8.37 1.30 6.41
C ALA A 112 -7.40 2.45 6.73
N ASN A 113 -7.58 3.61 6.09
CA ASN A 113 -6.79 4.80 6.38
C ASN A 113 -6.98 5.31 7.80
N CYS A 114 -8.21 5.29 8.35
CA CYS A 114 -8.46 5.66 9.74
C CYS A 114 -7.74 4.74 10.72
N ILE A 115 -7.73 3.43 10.46
CA ILE A 115 -7.01 2.43 11.26
C ILE A 115 -5.49 2.69 11.20
N ILE A 116 -4.95 2.86 10.00
CA ILE A 116 -3.53 3.14 9.78
C ILE A 116 -3.13 4.43 10.49
N TYR A 117 -3.95 5.47 10.38
CA TYR A 117 -3.72 6.75 11.05
C TYR A 117 -3.70 6.59 12.57
N TYR A 118 -4.70 5.89 13.14
CA TYR A 118 -4.75 5.61 14.57
C TYR A 118 -3.48 4.90 15.06
N ASN A 119 -3.07 3.83 14.36
CA ASN A 119 -1.85 3.11 14.70
C ASN A 119 -0.59 3.97 14.55
N ALA A 120 -0.50 4.79 13.49
CA ALA A 120 0.63 5.68 13.27
C ALA A 120 0.76 6.71 14.40
N VAL A 121 -0.35 7.32 14.83
CA VAL A 121 -0.36 8.26 15.95
C VAL A 121 0.05 7.56 17.25
N LEU A 122 -0.51 6.37 17.52
CA LEU A 122 -0.15 5.58 18.71
C LEU A 122 1.35 5.25 18.74
N LEU A 123 1.89 4.71 17.65
CA LEU A 123 3.31 4.36 17.53
C LEU A 123 4.21 5.59 17.63
N SER A 124 3.82 6.72 17.04
CA SER A 124 4.60 7.97 17.09
C SER A 124 4.68 8.50 18.52
N ASN A 125 3.55 8.54 19.23
CA ASN A 125 3.53 9.02 20.60
C ASN A 125 4.26 8.09 21.57
N LEU A 126 4.15 6.76 21.37
CA LEU A 126 4.94 5.78 22.13
C LEU A 126 6.43 5.98 21.87
N TYR A 127 6.82 6.20 20.62
CA TYR A 127 8.21 6.47 20.27
C TYR A 127 8.73 7.71 21.02
N ASP A 128 7.97 8.81 21.01
CA ASP A 128 8.35 10.04 21.69
C ASP A 128 8.45 9.87 23.21
N ALA A 129 7.55 9.09 23.81
CA ALA A 129 7.60 8.77 25.24
C ALA A 129 8.87 7.97 25.62
N TYR A 130 9.18 6.90 24.89
CA TYR A 130 10.38 6.09 25.14
C TYR A 130 11.67 6.85 24.82
N ASN A 131 11.66 7.71 23.80
CA ASN A 131 12.79 8.55 23.44
C ASN A 131 13.11 9.56 24.56
N LYS A 132 12.09 10.17 25.17
CA LYS A 132 12.25 11.05 26.35
C LYS A 132 12.79 10.31 27.57
N GLN A 133 12.49 9.02 27.72
CA GLN A 133 12.98 8.16 28.80
C GLN A 133 14.38 7.57 28.52
N GLY A 134 14.97 7.82 27.35
CA GLY A 134 16.28 7.29 26.96
C GLY A 134 16.30 5.78 26.65
N GLN A 135 15.14 5.16 26.43
CA GLN A 135 15.03 3.72 26.20
C GLN A 135 15.18 3.36 24.71
N GLN A 136 16.42 3.34 24.23
CA GLN A 136 16.72 3.17 22.80
C GLN A 136 16.24 1.84 22.21
N ASP A 137 16.21 0.76 23.01
CA ASP A 137 15.76 -0.56 22.56
C ASP A 137 14.27 -0.57 22.17
N HIS A 138 13.41 0.06 22.98
CA HIS A 138 11.98 0.20 22.68
C HIS A 138 11.75 1.10 21.47
N CYS A 139 12.52 2.18 21.33
CA CYS A 139 12.48 3.03 20.14
C CYS A 139 12.83 2.25 18.86
N ASN A 140 13.85 1.39 18.90
CA ASN A 140 14.24 0.55 17.77
C ASN A 140 13.19 -0.52 17.42
N LEU A 141 12.50 -1.04 18.42
CA LEU A 141 11.39 -1.98 18.24
C LEU A 141 10.18 -1.32 17.57
N ILE A 142 9.79 -0.13 18.05
CA ILE A 142 8.68 0.64 17.47
C ILE A 142 8.93 0.96 15.99
N LYS A 143 10.17 1.30 15.61
CA LYS A 143 10.55 1.52 14.20
C LYS A 143 10.33 0.31 13.30
N ARG A 144 10.26 -0.91 13.86
CA ARG A 144 10.00 -2.15 13.11
C ARG A 144 8.51 -2.47 13.01
N LEU A 145 7.66 -1.85 13.83
CA LEU A 145 6.22 -2.09 13.82
C LEU A 145 5.56 -1.41 12.61
N SER A 146 4.68 -2.15 11.95
CA SER A 146 3.91 -1.63 10.82
C SER A 146 2.65 -0.93 11.32
N PRO A 147 2.36 0.32 10.91
CA PRO A 147 1.10 0.99 11.22
C PRO A 147 -0.11 0.33 10.53
N VAL A 148 0.12 -0.60 9.60
CA VAL A 148 -0.94 -1.36 8.92
C VAL A 148 -1.41 -2.57 9.74
N ALA A 149 -0.73 -2.90 10.85
CA ALA A 149 -1.16 -3.99 11.72
C ALA A 149 -2.59 -3.75 12.24
N TRP A 150 -3.44 -4.77 12.19
CA TRP A 150 -4.86 -4.63 12.54
C TRP A 150 -5.41 -5.78 13.38
N GLN A 151 -4.60 -6.81 13.65
CA GLN A 151 -5.01 -7.96 14.46
C GLN A 151 -5.41 -7.57 15.89
N HIS A 152 -4.90 -6.44 16.41
CA HIS A 152 -5.27 -5.91 17.72
C HIS A 152 -6.58 -5.11 17.72
N ILE A 153 -7.17 -4.83 16.56
CA ILE A 153 -8.41 -4.07 16.42
C ILE A 153 -9.57 -5.05 16.22
N ASN A 154 -10.55 -5.00 17.11
CA ASN A 154 -11.75 -5.79 16.94
C ASN A 154 -12.65 -5.15 15.87
N LEU A 155 -12.66 -5.76 14.67
CA LEU A 155 -13.53 -5.33 13.57
C LEU A 155 -14.93 -5.96 13.65
N ILE A 156 -15.17 -6.95 14.51
CA ILE A 156 -16.44 -7.68 14.58
C ILE A 156 -17.27 -7.13 15.74
N GLY A 157 -18.50 -6.71 15.46
CA GLY A 157 -19.44 -6.28 16.50
C GLY A 157 -20.59 -5.45 15.98
N LYS A 158 -21.46 -5.02 16.91
CA LYS A 158 -22.46 -3.99 16.65
C LYS A 158 -21.85 -2.64 17.04
N TYR A 159 -21.84 -1.71 16.09
CA TYR A 159 -21.37 -0.35 16.30
C TYR A 159 -22.57 0.54 16.64
N GLU A 160 -22.58 1.08 17.84
CA GLU A 160 -23.53 2.13 18.22
C GLU A 160 -22.85 3.48 18.12
N PHE A 161 -23.37 4.35 17.26
CA PHE A 161 -22.87 5.72 17.13
C PHE A 161 -23.39 6.55 18.29
N CYS A 162 -22.63 6.63 19.38
CA CYS A 162 -22.93 7.49 20.50
C CYS A 162 -22.85 8.97 20.06
N ARG A 163 -23.93 9.73 20.24
CA ARG A 163 -23.96 11.19 19.98
C ARG A 163 -23.18 12.01 21.03
N ASN A 164 -22.95 11.46 22.22
CA ASN A 164 -22.10 12.10 23.21
C ASN A 164 -20.63 11.80 22.87
N GLN A 165 -19.87 12.87 22.68
CA GLN A 165 -18.42 12.87 22.45
C GLN A 165 -17.69 12.23 23.63
N ILE A 166 -17.58 10.90 23.64
CA ILE A 166 -16.45 10.25 24.31
C ILE A 166 -15.30 10.39 23.32
N SER A 167 -14.55 11.50 23.39
CA SER A 167 -13.31 11.61 22.63
C SER A 167 -12.35 10.57 23.18
N LEU A 168 -11.98 9.59 22.36
CA LEU A 168 -10.86 8.70 22.64
C LEU A 168 -9.62 9.57 22.89
N ASN A 169 -9.24 9.73 24.15
CA ASN A 169 -8.02 10.41 24.51
C ASN A 169 -6.87 9.45 24.28
N ILE A 170 -6.13 9.70 23.21
CA ILE A 170 -4.98 8.89 22.83
C ILE A 170 -3.93 8.87 23.95
N GLN A 171 -3.86 9.94 24.77
CA GLN A 171 -2.94 10.02 25.89
C GLN A 171 -3.24 8.99 26.98
N ASP A 172 -4.52 8.78 27.30
CA ASP A 172 -4.92 7.78 28.31
C ASP A 172 -4.57 6.36 27.88
N VAL A 173 -4.67 6.08 26.57
CA VAL A 173 -4.27 4.79 25.99
C VAL A 173 -2.75 4.59 26.08
N ILE A 174 -1.97 5.65 25.84
CA ILE A 174 -0.51 5.62 25.95
C ILE A 174 -0.09 5.42 27.39
N ASP A 175 -0.70 6.15 28.34
CA ASP A 175 -0.37 6.04 29.76
C ASP A 175 -0.68 4.62 30.27
N GLY A 176 -1.81 4.03 29.85
CA GLY A 176 -2.13 2.62 30.11
C GLY A 176 -1.16 1.62 29.47
N ALA A 177 -0.62 1.94 28.29
CA ALA A 177 0.40 1.13 27.62
C ALA A 177 1.76 1.21 28.33
N LEU A 178 2.17 2.40 28.78
CA LEU A 178 3.43 2.61 29.49
C LEU A 178 3.42 2.03 30.91
N LEU A 179 2.25 2.00 31.58
CA LEU A 179 2.09 1.39 32.91
C LEU A 179 2.16 -0.15 32.88
N ASN A 180 1.82 -0.77 31.76
CA ASN A 180 1.95 -2.21 31.59
C ASN A 180 3.39 -2.57 31.22
N SER A 181 4.22 -2.86 32.22
CA SER A 181 5.61 -3.38 32.08
C SER A 181 5.74 -4.74 31.37
N LYS A 182 4.66 -5.22 30.73
CA LYS A 182 4.55 -6.48 29.99
C LYS A 182 3.99 -6.29 28.57
N ILE A 183 4.23 -5.16 27.90
CA ILE A 183 4.02 -5.15 26.44
C ILE A 183 5.14 -5.96 25.80
N ASN A 184 4.95 -7.28 25.81
CA ASN A 184 5.83 -8.21 25.13
C ASN A 184 5.50 -8.18 23.64
N PHE A 185 6.03 -7.20 22.93
CA PHE A 185 5.89 -7.06 21.48
C PHE A 185 6.41 -8.28 20.69
N ALA A 186 7.07 -9.24 21.37
CA ALA A 186 7.53 -10.49 20.76
C ALA A 186 6.39 -11.48 20.43
N SER A 187 5.19 -11.35 21.01
CA SER A 187 4.12 -12.34 20.81
C SER A 187 3.15 -12.03 19.65
N GLN A 188 3.34 -10.92 18.92
CA GLN A 188 2.52 -10.55 17.76
C GLN A 188 3.26 -10.67 16.41
N MET A 189 4.42 -11.33 16.39
CA MET A 189 5.23 -11.54 15.19
C MET A 189 4.95 -12.90 14.51
N LEU A 190 3.67 -13.23 14.32
CA LEU A 190 3.17 -14.30 13.43
C LEU A 190 1.82 -13.89 12.84
#